data_AF-A0A914R4B9-F1
#
_entry.id   AF-A0A914R4B9-F1
#
_cell.length_a   1.000
_cell.length_b   1.000
_cell.length_c   1.000
_cell.angle_alpha   90.00
_cell.angle_beta   90.00
_cell.angle_gamma   90.00
#
_symmetry.space_group_name_H-M   'P 1'
#
loop_
_entity.id
_entity.type
_entity.pdbx_description
1 polymer ?
#
loop_
_entity_poly.entity_id
_entity_poly.type
_entity_poly.pdbx_seq_one_letter_code
_entity_poly.pdbx_strand_id
1 'polypeptide(L)'
;MKSVVCRCKRKTQAQRVTRVIRAPYVLVLQLKRFNACGAKIRLPVTIEMNVKLDRFMYVADDRNAYSLCGLIEHQGEGIDRGHYIAFVRGFDGKGWHCFDDETVWL
;
A
#
# COMPACT_ATOMS: atom_id res chain seq x y z
N MET A 1 -11.30 -21.90 9.76
CA MET A 1 -10.55 -21.32 10.90
C MET A 1 -9.61 -22.38 11.46
N LYS A 2 -8.30 -22.12 11.55
CA LYS A 2 -7.37 -23.08 12.16
C LYS A 2 -7.52 -23.01 13.68
N SER A 3 -7.95 -24.10 14.31
CA SER A 3 -7.93 -24.21 15.77
C SER A 3 -6.47 -24.32 16.21
N VAL A 4 -6.08 -23.51 17.20
CA VAL A 4 -4.74 -23.56 17.80
C VAL A 4 -4.89 -24.19 19.18
N VAL A 5 -3.97 -25.07 19.53
CA VAL A 5 -3.96 -25.69 20.85
C VAL A 5 -3.17 -24.75 21.77
N CYS A 6 -3.86 -24.18 22.77
CA CYS A 6 -3.19 -23.40 23.82
C CYS A 6 -2.21 -24.28 24.60
N ARG A 7 -1.29 -23.66 25.35
CA ARG A 7 -0.45 -24.36 26.33
C ARG A 7 -1.27 -25.18 27.35
N CYS A 8 -2.55 -24.85 27.53
CA CYS A 8 -3.54 -25.57 28.31
C CYS A 8 -4.18 -26.81 27.65
N LYS A 9 -3.68 -27.26 26.49
CA LYS A 9 -4.15 -28.42 25.70
C LYS A 9 -5.62 -28.35 25.22
N ARG A 10 -6.25 -27.18 25.29
CA ARG A 10 -7.61 -26.93 24.76
C ARG A 10 -7.52 -26.29 23.38
N LYS A 11 -8.45 -26.65 22.50
CA LYS A 11 -8.61 -25.98 21.20
C LYS A 11 -9.25 -24.62 21.46
N THR A 12 -8.58 -23.56 21.05
CA THR A 12 -9.10 -22.20 21.15
C THR A 12 -9.07 -21.50 19.80
N GLN A 13 -9.82 -20.43 19.69
CA GLN A 13 -9.72 -19.50 18.58
C GLN A 13 -8.50 -18.59 18.83
N ALA A 14 -7.49 -18.68 17.97
CA ALA A 14 -6.33 -17.81 18.07
C ALA A 14 -6.60 -16.48 17.38
N GLN A 15 -6.12 -15.39 18.00
CA GLN A 15 -5.97 -14.10 17.34
C GLN A 15 -4.55 -14.00 16.77
N ARG A 16 -4.44 -13.56 15.51
CA ARG A 16 -3.16 -13.35 14.83
C ARG A 16 -3.06 -11.89 14.43
N VAL A 17 -1.97 -11.25 14.81
CA VAL A 17 -1.63 -9.88 14.42
C VAL A 17 -0.31 -9.91 13.68
N THR A 18 -0.21 -9.13 12.60
CA THR A 18 1.04 -8.91 11.87
C THR A 18 1.52 -7.49 12.17
N ARG A 19 2.82 -7.34 12.44
CA ARG A 19 3.47 -6.05 12.68
C ARG A 19 4.76 -5.93 11.88
N VAL A 20 5.14 -4.71 11.55
CA VAL A 20 6.41 -4.39 10.90
C VAL A 20 7.50 -4.35 11.97
N ILE A 21 8.55 -5.15 11.80
CA ILE A 21 9.66 -5.20 12.76
C ILE A 21 10.66 -4.07 12.49
N ARG A 22 10.90 -3.78 11.20
CA ARG A 22 11.84 -2.75 10.74
C ARG A 22 11.26 -2.01 9.55
N ALA A 23 11.29 -0.70 9.61
CA ALA A 23 10.90 0.19 8.51
C ALA A 23 11.95 0.11 7.37
N PRO A 24 11.54 -0.16 6.12
CA PRO A 24 12.45 -0.11 4.97
C PRO A 24 12.84 1.33 4.62
N TYR A 25 13.93 1.51 3.87
CA TYR A 25 14.31 2.84 3.38
C TYR A 25 13.32 3.37 2.32
N VAL A 26 12.84 2.47 1.45
CA VAL A 26 11.78 2.75 0.46
C VAL A 26 10.59 1.85 0.76
N LEU A 27 9.43 2.45 1.00
CA LEU A 27 8.18 1.73 1.25
C LEU A 27 7.37 1.63 -0.05
N VAL A 28 7.12 0.41 -0.50
CA VAL A 28 6.24 0.12 -1.64
C VAL A 28 4.94 -0.50 -1.13
N LEU A 29 3.81 0.13 -1.46
CA LEU A 29 2.47 -0.34 -1.07
C LEU A 29 1.67 -0.73 -2.30
N GLN A 30 1.37 -2.02 -2.43
CA GLN A 30 0.46 -2.51 -3.47
C GLN A 30 -0.98 -2.54 -2.93
N LEU A 31 -1.85 -1.71 -3.48
CA LEU A 31 -3.28 -1.77 -3.19
C LEU A 31 -3.90 -3.00 -3.88
N LYS A 32 -4.49 -3.91 -3.10
CA LYS A 32 -5.19 -5.09 -3.63
C LYS A 32 -6.55 -4.70 -4.21
N ARG A 33 -6.55 -4.07 -5.40
CA ARG A 33 -7.74 -3.57 -6.09
C ARG A 33 -8.48 -4.64 -6.91
N PHE A 34 -8.58 -5.86 -6.40
CA PHE A 34 -9.31 -6.95 -7.04
C PHE A 34 -10.00 -7.84 -6.01
N ASN A 35 -11.18 -8.34 -6.35
CA ASN A 35 -11.93 -9.26 -5.51
C ASN A 35 -11.74 -10.72 -5.95
N ALA A 36 -12.33 -11.66 -5.19
CA ALA A 36 -12.21 -13.10 -5.47
C ALA A 36 -12.89 -13.53 -6.79
N CYS A 37 -13.81 -12.71 -7.32
CA CYS A 37 -14.48 -12.97 -8.60
C CYS A 37 -13.71 -12.38 -9.80
N GLY A 38 -12.52 -11.82 -9.58
CA GLY A 38 -11.71 -11.21 -10.64
C GLY A 38 -12.18 -9.81 -11.07
N ALA A 39 -13.07 -9.16 -10.30
CA ALA A 39 -13.51 -7.81 -10.61
C ALA A 39 -12.59 -6.75 -9.97
N LYS A 40 -12.36 -5.65 -10.69
CA LYS A 40 -11.58 -4.50 -10.23
C LYS A 40 -12.35 -3.72 -9.16
N ILE A 41 -11.68 -3.40 -8.06
CA ILE A 41 -12.23 -2.57 -6.98
C ILE A 41 -11.92 -1.10 -7.29
N ARG A 42 -12.97 -0.35 -7.68
CA ARG A 42 -12.87 1.04 -8.14
C ARG A 42 -13.07 2.09 -7.03
N LEU A 43 -13.27 1.66 -5.79
CA LEU A 43 -13.47 2.58 -4.67
C LEU A 43 -12.28 3.55 -4.55
N PRO A 44 -12.50 4.88 -4.53
CA PRO A 44 -11.44 5.84 -4.30
C PRO A 44 -10.73 5.56 -2.98
N VAL A 45 -9.40 5.71 -2.97
CA VAL A 45 -8.59 5.59 -1.74
C VAL A 45 -7.86 6.90 -1.57
N THR A 46 -8.13 7.59 -0.48
CA THR A 46 -7.37 8.78 -0.10
C THR A 46 -6.01 8.35 0.43
N ILE A 47 -4.95 8.92 -0.14
CA ILE A 47 -3.57 8.67 0.27
C ILE A 47 -3.04 9.94 0.93
N GLU A 48 -2.48 9.80 2.13
CA GLU A 48 -1.80 10.91 2.80
C GLU A 48 -0.42 11.13 2.18
N MET A 49 -0.04 12.39 1.96
CA MET A 49 1.27 12.76 1.43
C MET A 49 2.41 12.40 2.38
N ASN A 50 2.14 12.35 3.68
CA ASN A 50 3.10 11.96 4.70
C ASN A 50 2.47 10.89 5.60
N VAL A 51 3.13 9.75 5.76
CA VAL A 51 2.63 8.61 6.53
C VAL A 51 3.65 8.23 7.60
N LYS A 52 3.18 8.01 8.83
CA LYS A 52 3.98 7.40 9.90
C LYS A 52 3.53 5.97 10.14
N LEU A 53 4.48 5.03 10.19
CA LEU A 53 4.18 3.62 10.42
C LEU A 53 4.01 3.24 11.90
N ASP A 54 4.11 4.17 12.85
CA ASP A 54 4.07 3.96 14.31
C ASP A 54 3.08 2.87 14.76
N ARG A 55 1.82 2.98 14.31
CA ARG A 55 0.72 2.09 14.72
C ARG A 55 0.84 0.66 14.20
N PHE A 56 1.66 0.43 13.17
CA PHE A 56 1.86 -0.86 12.52
C PHE A 56 3.17 -1.54 12.94
N MET A 57 4.05 -0.81 13.63
CA MET A 57 5.36 -1.30 14.04
C MET A 57 5.28 -2.16 15.32
N TYR A 58 6.21 -3.12 15.44
CA TYR A 58 6.38 -3.90 16.68
C TYR A 58 7.02 -3.05 17.78
N VAL A 59 8.04 -2.27 17.41
CA VAL A 59 8.71 -1.25 18.23
C VAL A 59 8.77 0.02 17.40
N ALA A 60 8.42 1.17 17.98
CA ALA A 60 8.52 2.45 17.31
C ALA A 60 9.99 2.80 17.02
N ASP A 61 10.26 3.37 15.87
CA ASP A 61 11.58 3.86 15.42
C ASP A 61 11.36 5.25 14.85
N ASP A 62 12.27 6.19 15.11
CA ASP A 62 12.20 7.56 14.60
C ASP A 62 12.27 7.62 13.06
N ARG A 63 12.74 6.55 12.40
CA ARG A 63 12.90 6.45 10.93
C ARG A 63 11.71 5.79 10.22
N ASN A 64 10.49 6.00 10.73
CA ASN A 64 9.28 5.34 10.22
C ASN A 64 8.29 6.32 9.55
N ALA A 65 8.74 7.55 9.28
CA ALA A 65 8.01 8.55 8.52
C ALA A 65 8.39 8.50 7.04
N TYR A 66 7.39 8.53 6.17
CA TYR A 66 7.55 8.49 4.72
C TYR A 66 6.81 9.65 4.09
N SER A 67 7.39 10.21 3.04
CA SER A 67 6.70 11.13 2.14
C SER A 67 6.42 10.42 0.82
N LEU A 68 5.18 10.55 0.32
CA LEU A 68 4.80 10.00 -0.98
C LEU A 68 5.64 10.67 -2.07
N CYS A 69 6.36 9.85 -2.84
CA CYS A 69 7.19 10.31 -3.96
C CYS A 69 6.65 9.87 -5.32
N GLY A 70 5.73 8.90 -5.35
CA GLY A 70 5.11 8.46 -6.58
C GLY A 70 3.94 7.51 -6.33
N LEU A 71 3.05 7.40 -7.31
CA LEU A 71 1.99 6.41 -7.37
C LEU A 71 1.76 5.97 -8.81
N ILE A 72 1.27 4.74 -8.96
CA ILE A 72 0.88 4.17 -10.25
C ILE A 72 -0.63 4.02 -10.24
N GLU A 73 -1.30 4.54 -11.25
CA GLU A 73 -2.72 4.37 -11.47
C GLU A 73 -2.97 3.42 -12.63
N HIS A 74 -3.79 2.40 -12.39
CA HIS A 74 -4.36 1.56 -13.44
C HIS A 74 -5.72 2.12 -13.85
N GLN A 75 -5.84 2.64 -15.05
CA GLN A 75 -7.09 3.05 -15.70
C GLN A 75 -7.71 1.87 -16.46
N GLY A 76 -9.02 1.90 -16.70
CA GLY A 76 -9.76 0.80 -17.36
C GLY A 76 -10.72 0.05 -16.44
N GLU A 77 -11.61 -0.75 -17.02
CA GLU A 77 -12.71 -1.43 -16.31
C GLU A 77 -12.29 -2.74 -15.65
N GLY A 78 -11.49 -3.55 -16.34
CA GLY A 78 -11.07 -4.88 -15.92
C GLY A 78 -9.78 -4.91 -15.12
N ILE A 79 -9.42 -6.11 -14.65
CA ILE A 79 -8.09 -6.39 -14.04
C ILE A 79 -7.08 -6.90 -15.07
N ASP A 80 -7.57 -7.39 -16.20
CA ASP A 80 -6.82 -8.04 -17.27
C ASP A 80 -6.37 -7.07 -18.36
N ARG A 81 -7.02 -5.91 -18.46
CA ARG A 81 -6.78 -4.88 -19.46
C ARG A 81 -6.97 -3.49 -18.86
N GLY A 82 -6.22 -2.54 -19.39
CA GLY A 82 -6.31 -1.15 -19.02
C GLY A 82 -5.08 -0.38 -19.46
N HIS A 83 -4.91 0.79 -18.86
CA HIS A 83 -3.82 1.71 -19.14
C HIS A 83 -3.13 2.10 -17.84
N TYR A 84 -1.81 2.23 -17.85
CA TYR A 84 -1.04 2.58 -16.65
C TYR A 84 -0.44 3.96 -16.81
N ILE A 85 -0.71 4.83 -15.85
CA ILE A 85 -0.06 6.14 -15.74
C ILE A 85 0.64 6.25 -14.39
N ALA A 86 1.66 7.10 -14.30
CA ALA A 86 2.39 7.33 -13.06
C ALA A 86 2.37 8.79 -12.68
N PHE A 87 2.08 9.08 -11.41
CA PHE A 87 2.31 10.40 -10.84
C PHE A 87 3.58 10.34 -10.01
N VAL A 88 4.53 11.24 -10.28
CA VAL A 88 5.81 11.28 -9.57
C VAL A 88 6.06 12.70 -9.07
N ARG A 89 6.52 12.81 -7.83
CA ARG A 89 6.91 14.09 -7.25
C ARG A 89 8.22 14.55 -7.87
N GLY A 90 8.27 15.80 -8.33
CA GLY A 90 9.48 16.40 -8.88
C GLY A 90 10.64 16.35 -7.88
N PHE A 91 11.87 16.24 -8.39
CA PHE A 91 13.08 16.20 -7.56
C PHE A 91 13.26 17.46 -6.71
N ASP A 92 12.68 18.59 -7.14
CA ASP A 92 12.65 19.86 -6.42
C ASP A 92 11.66 19.86 -5.25
N GLY A 93 10.82 18.82 -5.14
CA GLY A 93 9.79 18.66 -4.12
C GLY A 93 8.60 19.61 -4.25
N LYS A 94 8.52 20.42 -5.33
CA LYS A 94 7.55 21.51 -5.50
C LYS A 94 6.34 21.13 -6.36
N GLY A 95 6.47 20.13 -7.21
CA GLY A 95 5.43 19.73 -8.15
C GLY A 95 5.21 18.23 -8.24
N TRP A 96 4.13 17.87 -8.91
CA TRP A 96 3.85 16.52 -9.37
C TRP A 96 3.92 16.50 -10.89
N HIS A 97 4.23 15.34 -11.45
CA HIS A 97 4.24 15.14 -12.88
C HIS A 97 3.46 13.86 -13.18
N CYS A 98 2.57 13.92 -14.17
CA CYS A 98 1.87 12.76 -14.69
C CYS A 98 2.61 12.25 -15.93
N PHE A 99 3.09 11.01 -15.87
CA PHE A 99 3.74 10.30 -16.96
C PHE A 99 2.73 9.35 -17.59
N ASP A 100 2.43 9.59 -18.85
CA ASP A 100 1.49 8.85 -19.68
C ASP A 100 2.17 8.51 -21.02
N ASP A 101 2.75 7.32 -21.08
CA ASP A 101 3.60 6.84 -22.18
C ASP A 101 4.72 7.85 -22.54
N GLU A 102 4.72 8.38 -23.76
CA GLU A 102 5.67 9.41 -24.22
C GLU A 102 5.35 10.83 -23.74
N THR A 103 4.19 11.03 -23.10
CA THR A 103 3.69 12.36 -22.70
C THR A 103 3.89 12.61 -21.22
N VAL A 104 4.33 13.82 -20.87
CA VAL A 104 4.51 14.26 -19.48
C VAL A 104 3.71 15.54 -19.23
N TRP A 105 2.84 15.51 -18.22
CA TRP A 105 2.04 16.64 -17.76
C TRP A 105 2.54 17.14 -16.39
N LEU A 106 2.37 18.45 -16.13
CA LEU A 106 2.66 19.12 -14.85
C LEU A 106 1.47 19.08 -13.88
#